data_AF-A0A377ZTF5-F1
#
_entry.id   AF-A0A377ZTF5-F1
#
_cell.length_a   1.000
_cell.length_b   1.000
_cell.length_c   1.000
_cell.angle_alpha   90.00
_cell.angle_beta   90.00
_cell.angle_gamma   90.00
#
_symmetry.space_group_name_H-M   'P 1'
#
loop_
_entity.id
_entity.type
_entity.pdbx_description
1 polymer ?
#
loop_
_entity_poly.entity_id
_entity_poly.type
_entity_poly.pdbx_seq_one_letter_code
_entity_poly.pdbx_strand_id
1 'polypeptide(L)'
;MVTDGEFRRAWWHFDFFDGLQGVERYDAEQGIQFNGVQTKAHGVRVTGKLAFDDHPMLEDFRYLKSISGDAQPKMTIPSPSVLHFRGGRKDIDATVYPDLSDYFDDLATTWRDAIRAFYDAGCRYLQLDDTVWAYLCSDAQRQQVRERGEDPDALARIYGRC
;
A
#
# COMPACT_ATOMS: atom_id res chain seq x y z
N MET A 1 -15.20 6.91 -18.49
CA MET A 1 -14.14 6.74 -17.48
C MET A 1 -12.91 6.22 -18.19
N VAL A 2 -11.74 6.73 -17.86
CA VAL A 2 -10.44 6.30 -18.43
C VAL A 2 -9.40 6.14 -17.31
N THR A 3 -8.41 5.27 -17.52
CA THR A 3 -7.28 5.03 -16.62
C THR A 3 -5.97 5.20 -17.37
N ASP A 4 -4.88 5.42 -16.65
CA ASP A 4 -3.52 5.32 -17.22
C ASP A 4 -3.08 3.87 -17.46
N GLY A 5 -3.90 2.88 -17.06
CA GLY A 5 -3.64 1.45 -17.21
C GLY A 5 -2.47 0.94 -16.38
N GLU A 6 -2.00 1.73 -15.41
CA GLU A 6 -0.81 1.45 -14.59
C GLU A 6 0.49 1.26 -15.39
N PHE A 7 0.52 1.69 -16.66
CA PHE A 7 1.64 1.45 -17.59
C PHE A 7 2.98 2.10 -17.15
N ARG A 8 2.95 3.04 -16.20
CA ARG A 8 4.15 3.71 -15.66
C ARG A 8 4.79 2.95 -14.50
N ARG A 9 4.12 1.91 -14.00
CA ARG A 9 4.51 1.16 -12.80
C ARG A 9 5.15 -0.16 -13.20
N ALA A 10 6.28 -0.48 -12.59
CA ALA A 10 6.84 -1.83 -12.61
C ALA A 10 6.05 -2.77 -11.67
N TRP A 11 5.56 -2.24 -10.55
CA TRP A 11 4.74 -2.93 -9.56
C TRP A 11 3.73 -1.95 -8.95
N TRP A 12 2.44 -2.25 -9.11
CA TRP A 12 1.33 -1.37 -8.71
C TRP A 12 1.40 -0.87 -7.26
N HIS A 13 1.83 -1.73 -6.34
CA HIS A 13 1.93 -1.44 -4.91
C HIS A 13 3.31 -0.93 -4.50
N PHE A 14 4.39 -1.60 -4.91
CA PHE A 14 5.74 -1.21 -4.51
C PHE A 14 6.13 0.17 -5.05
N ASP A 15 5.68 0.57 -6.24
CA ASP A 15 5.95 1.92 -6.78
C ASP A 15 5.22 3.02 -6.00
N PHE A 16 4.07 2.71 -5.41
CA PHE A 16 3.41 3.64 -4.50
C PHE A 16 4.12 3.67 -3.15
N PHE A 17 4.47 2.53 -2.58
CA PHE A 17 5.10 2.49 -1.27
C PHE A 17 6.48 3.17 -1.24
N ASP A 18 7.25 3.09 -2.32
CA ASP A 18 8.56 3.75 -2.45
C ASP A 18 8.48 5.27 -2.48
N GLY A 19 7.33 5.82 -2.84
CA GLY A 19 7.10 7.27 -2.81
C GLY A 19 6.60 7.78 -1.45
N LEU A 20 6.42 6.91 -0.44
CA LEU A 20 6.00 7.30 0.90
C LEU A 20 7.20 7.66 1.78
N GLN A 21 7.03 8.68 2.61
CA GLN A 21 8.01 9.00 3.64
C GLN A 21 8.08 7.86 4.67
N GLY A 22 9.30 7.54 5.11
CA GLY A 22 9.54 6.49 6.10
C GLY A 22 9.50 5.07 5.54
N VAL A 23 9.34 4.89 4.23
CA VAL A 23 9.42 3.59 3.56
C VAL A 23 10.70 3.52 2.72
N GLU A 24 11.37 2.37 2.79
CA GLU A 24 12.58 2.09 2.02
C GLU A 24 12.42 0.78 1.24
N ARG A 25 12.75 0.80 -0.04
CA ARG A 25 12.93 -0.42 -0.83
C ARG A 25 14.21 -1.15 -0.47
N TYR A 26 14.14 -2.47 -0.44
CA TYR A 26 15.32 -3.31 -0.29
C TYR A 26 15.24 -4.53 -1.19
N ASP A 27 16.41 -5.07 -1.54
CA ASP A 27 16.52 -6.36 -2.19
C ASP A 27 16.39 -7.47 -1.13
N ALA A 28 15.29 -8.19 -1.17
CA ALA A 28 15.05 -9.33 -0.29
C ALA A 28 15.90 -10.54 -0.72
N GLU A 29 16.19 -11.45 0.21
CA GLU A 29 16.89 -12.70 -0.11
C GLU A 29 16.02 -13.66 -0.94
N GLN A 30 14.69 -13.52 -0.86
CA GLN A 30 13.72 -14.32 -1.60
C GLN A 30 12.56 -13.43 -2.08
N GLY A 31 12.16 -13.58 -3.34
CA GLY A 31 10.96 -12.92 -3.86
C GLY A 31 9.66 -13.58 -3.42
N ILE A 32 8.55 -12.89 -3.66
CA ILE A 32 7.21 -13.39 -3.33
C ILE A 32 6.89 -14.61 -4.20
N GLN A 33 6.51 -15.72 -3.57
CA GLN A 33 6.03 -16.93 -4.24
C GLN A 33 4.58 -16.74 -4.67
N PHE A 34 4.31 -16.82 -5.97
CA PHE A 34 2.97 -16.74 -6.54
C PHE A 34 2.76 -17.90 -7.51
N ASN A 35 1.93 -18.88 -7.11
CA ASN A 35 1.58 -20.07 -7.92
C ASN A 35 2.78 -20.75 -8.62
N GLY A 36 3.88 -20.98 -7.88
CA GLY A 36 5.06 -21.68 -8.40
C GLY A 36 6.06 -20.81 -9.18
N VAL A 37 5.82 -19.50 -9.28
CA VAL A 37 6.77 -18.52 -9.81
C VAL A 37 7.26 -17.63 -8.67
N GLN A 38 8.59 -17.57 -8.50
CA GLN A 38 9.22 -16.63 -7.58
C GLN A 38 9.45 -15.30 -8.30
N THR A 39 8.85 -14.23 -7.77
CA THR A 39 9.02 -12.87 -8.31
C THR A 39 10.44 -12.33 -8.03
N LYS A 40 10.81 -11.21 -8.67
CA LYS A 40 12.05 -10.50 -8.30
C LYS A 40 11.99 -10.15 -6.80
N ALA A 41 13.12 -10.33 -6.12
CA ALA A 41 13.21 -10.17 -4.67
C ALA A 41 13.30 -8.70 -4.26
N HIS A 42 12.25 -7.93 -4.52
CA HIS A 42 12.13 -6.56 -4.00
C HIS A 42 11.07 -6.53 -2.92
N GLY A 43 11.41 -5.92 -1.79
CA GLY A 43 10.51 -5.67 -0.67
C GLY A 43 10.51 -4.19 -0.30
N VAL A 44 9.61 -3.83 0.60
CA VAL A 44 9.61 -2.52 1.27
C VAL A 44 9.62 -2.74 2.77
N ARG A 45 10.32 -1.88 3.48
CA ARG A 45 10.35 -1.85 4.95
C ARG A 45 10.12 -0.43 5.44
N VAL A 46 9.60 -0.30 6.64
CA VAL A 46 9.31 0.98 7.29
C VAL A 46 10.45 1.31 8.23
N THR A 47 11.26 2.29 7.85
CA THR A 47 12.47 2.73 8.58
C THR A 47 12.34 4.14 9.16
N GLY A 48 11.19 4.79 8.95
CA GLY A 48 10.87 6.10 9.50
C GLY A 48 9.38 6.27 9.72
N LYS A 49 8.98 7.43 10.25
CA LYS A 49 7.57 7.77 10.45
C LYS A 49 6.86 7.88 9.10
N LEU A 50 5.74 7.19 8.95
CA LEU A 50 4.93 7.21 7.74
C LEU A 50 4.30 8.58 7.54
N ALA A 51 4.44 9.12 6.34
CA ALA A 51 3.71 10.31 5.90
C ALA A 51 3.56 10.30 4.38
N PHE A 52 2.57 11.06 3.89
CA PHE A 52 2.38 11.31 2.47
C PHE A 52 2.71 12.77 2.16
N ASP A 53 3.53 13.00 1.14
CA ASP A 53 3.95 14.32 0.70
C ASP A 53 3.89 14.47 -0.84
N ASP A 54 4.95 14.97 -1.49
CA ASP A 54 5.01 15.16 -2.94
C ASP A 54 5.27 13.83 -3.67
N HIS A 55 4.25 12.98 -3.67
CA HIS A 55 4.33 11.65 -4.26
C HIS A 55 4.31 11.71 -5.81
N PRO A 56 5.22 11.00 -6.52
CA PRO A 56 5.30 11.05 -8.00
C PRO A 56 4.00 10.76 -8.74
N MET A 57 3.18 9.84 -8.20
CA MET A 57 1.88 9.52 -8.79
C MET A 57 0.86 10.66 -8.82
N LEU A 58 1.08 11.76 -8.07
CA LEU A 58 0.28 12.98 -8.24
C LEU A 58 0.50 13.59 -9.63
N GLU A 59 1.74 13.62 -10.11
CA GLU A 59 2.06 14.08 -11.48
C GLU A 59 1.54 13.11 -12.53
N ASP A 60 1.61 11.79 -12.29
CA ASP A 60 1.00 10.81 -13.18
C ASP A 60 -0.51 11.05 -13.33
N PHE A 61 -1.20 11.35 -12.23
CA PHE A 61 -2.61 11.71 -12.26
C PHE A 61 -2.87 13.03 -12.98
N ARG A 62 -2.09 14.08 -12.70
CA ARG A 62 -2.21 15.39 -13.37
C ARG A 62 -2.03 15.23 -14.88
N TYR A 63 -1.06 14.42 -15.30
CA TYR A 63 -0.85 14.09 -16.71
C TYR A 63 -2.06 13.35 -17.31
N LEU A 64 -2.52 12.26 -16.68
CA LEU A 64 -3.71 11.52 -17.14
C LEU A 64 -4.91 12.45 -17.32
N LYS A 65 -5.19 13.28 -16.32
CA LYS A 65 -6.26 14.27 -16.35
C LYS A 65 -6.10 15.24 -17.52
N SER A 66 -4.88 15.72 -17.79
CA SER A 66 -4.63 16.68 -18.87
C SER A 66 -4.95 16.12 -20.28
N ILE A 67 -4.84 14.81 -20.46
CA ILE A 67 -5.10 14.14 -21.74
C ILE A 67 -6.47 13.44 -21.79
N SER A 68 -7.28 13.52 -20.73
CA SER A 68 -8.54 12.76 -20.62
C SER A 68 -9.73 13.41 -21.36
N GLY A 69 -9.60 14.65 -21.82
CA GLY A 69 -10.71 15.39 -22.43
C GLY A 69 -11.93 15.45 -21.49
N ASP A 70 -13.11 15.08 -21.99
CA ASP A 70 -14.36 15.04 -21.21
C ASP A 70 -14.54 13.75 -20.39
N ALA A 71 -13.65 12.76 -20.53
CA ALA A 71 -13.75 11.51 -19.80
C ALA A 71 -13.28 11.68 -18.35
N GLN A 72 -14.01 11.11 -17.38
CA GLN A 72 -13.58 11.07 -15.98
C GLN A 72 -12.29 10.22 -15.83
N PRO A 73 -11.14 10.80 -15.43
CA PRO A 73 -9.95 10.03 -15.11
C PRO A 73 -10.16 9.29 -13.78
N LYS A 74 -9.72 8.04 -13.74
CA LYS A 74 -9.64 7.19 -12.55
C LYS A 74 -8.17 6.90 -12.24
N MET A 75 -7.79 7.06 -10.98
CA MET A 75 -6.49 6.64 -10.44
C MET A 75 -6.67 5.46 -9.48
N THR A 76 -5.70 4.54 -9.45
CA THR A 76 -5.65 3.41 -8.51
C THR A 76 -4.42 3.53 -7.62
N ILE A 77 -4.57 3.26 -6.32
CA ILE A 77 -3.46 3.14 -5.36
C ILE A 77 -3.70 1.92 -4.47
N PRO A 78 -2.67 1.30 -3.89
CA PRO A 78 -2.88 0.24 -2.90
C PRO A 78 -3.65 0.74 -1.68
N SER A 79 -4.44 -0.15 -1.10
CA SER A 79 -5.02 0.01 0.23
C SER A 79 -3.94 -0.02 1.33
N PRO A 80 -4.18 0.63 2.49
CA PRO A 80 -3.20 0.68 3.58
C PRO A 80 -2.86 -0.71 4.14
N SER A 81 -3.83 -1.63 4.12
CA SER A 81 -3.67 -3.00 4.59
C SER A 81 -2.53 -3.74 3.87
N VAL A 82 -2.30 -3.44 2.59
CA VAL A 82 -1.33 -4.13 1.75
C VAL A 82 0.11 -3.83 2.19
N LEU A 83 0.38 -2.62 2.68
CA LEU A 83 1.71 -2.24 3.20
C LEU A 83 2.07 -3.07 4.43
N HIS A 84 1.13 -3.19 5.38
CA HIS A 84 1.36 -3.96 6.60
C HIS A 84 1.30 -5.48 6.36
N PHE A 85 0.30 -5.99 5.63
CA PHE A 85 -0.01 -7.42 5.65
C PHE A 85 1.14 -8.31 5.13
N ARG A 86 1.83 -7.89 4.06
CA ARG A 86 2.89 -8.70 3.43
C ARG A 86 4.14 -8.82 4.31
N GLY A 87 4.57 -7.71 4.90
CA GLY A 87 5.73 -7.70 5.78
C GLY A 87 5.42 -8.05 7.22
N GLY A 88 4.33 -7.51 7.76
CA GLY A 88 3.98 -7.57 9.17
C GLY A 88 5.02 -6.84 10.02
N ARG A 89 5.03 -7.16 11.32
CA ARG A 89 5.94 -6.51 12.29
C ARG A 89 7.42 -6.54 11.92
N LYS A 90 7.91 -7.60 11.27
CA LYS A 90 9.33 -7.77 10.94
C LYS A 90 9.88 -6.70 9.99
N ASP A 91 9.02 -6.10 9.16
CA ASP A 91 9.42 -5.11 8.16
C ASP A 91 9.14 -3.68 8.66
N ILE A 92 8.91 -3.51 9.96
CA ILE A 92 8.70 -2.22 10.61
C ILE A 92 9.75 -2.05 11.70
N ASP A 93 10.57 -1.00 11.59
CA ASP A 93 11.62 -0.70 12.55
C ASP A 93 11.02 -0.46 13.95
N ALA A 94 11.38 -1.33 14.89
CA ALA A 94 10.90 -1.29 16.25
C ALA A 94 11.41 -0.09 17.06
N THR A 95 12.47 0.58 16.60
CA THR A 95 12.97 1.82 17.21
C THR A 95 12.14 3.04 16.81
N VAL A 96 11.54 3.02 15.62
CA VAL A 96 10.64 4.05 15.10
C VAL A 96 9.21 3.85 15.62
N TYR A 97 8.75 2.60 15.59
CA TYR A 97 7.44 2.19 16.06
C TYR A 97 7.59 1.10 17.12
N PRO A 98 7.87 1.42 18.38
CA PRO A 98 7.90 0.42 19.45
C PRO A 98 6.54 -0.26 19.63
N ASP A 99 5.46 0.52 19.52
CA ASP A 99 4.07 0.08 19.52
C ASP A 99 3.51 0.13 18.09
N LEU A 100 2.80 -0.92 17.68
CA LEU A 100 2.16 -0.97 16.36
C LEU A 100 0.89 -0.13 16.29
N SER A 101 0.27 0.25 17.42
CA SER A 101 -0.86 1.17 17.42
C SER A 101 -0.48 2.51 16.79
N ASP A 102 0.65 3.08 17.19
CA ASP A 102 1.21 4.30 16.58
C ASP A 102 1.49 4.13 15.08
N TYR A 103 1.94 2.94 14.66
CA TYR A 103 2.13 2.62 13.25
C TYR A 103 0.81 2.66 12.48
N PHE A 104 -0.25 2.04 13.01
CA PHE A 104 -1.55 2.02 12.34
C PHE A 104 -2.22 3.40 12.31
N ASP A 105 -1.99 4.23 13.33
CA ASP A 105 -2.48 5.62 13.35
C ASP A 105 -1.78 6.49 12.29
N ASP A 106 -0.47 6.35 12.14
CA ASP A 106 0.30 7.04 11.09
C ASP A 106 -0.03 6.48 9.70
N LEU A 107 -0.27 5.17 9.58
CA LEU A 107 -0.71 4.51 8.33
C LEU A 107 -2.06 5.07 7.86
N ALA A 108 -3.04 5.16 8.77
CA ALA A 108 -4.34 5.72 8.48
C ALA A 108 -4.24 7.21 8.09
N THR A 109 -3.39 7.97 8.79
CA THR A 109 -3.15 9.40 8.48
C THR A 109 -2.53 9.57 7.10
N THR A 110 -1.49 8.79 6.79
CA THR A 110 -0.80 8.77 5.49
C THR A 110 -1.78 8.54 4.34
N TRP A 111 -2.71 7.58 4.48
CA TRP A 111 -3.71 7.33 3.44
C TRP A 111 -4.79 8.41 3.33
N ARG A 112 -5.21 9.00 4.47
CA ARG A 112 -6.11 10.18 4.44
C ARG A 112 -5.47 11.34 3.69
N ASP A 113 -4.19 11.60 3.94
CA ASP A 113 -3.44 12.67 3.28
C ASP A 113 -3.22 12.37 1.80
N ALA A 114 -2.94 11.11 1.43
CA ALA A 114 -2.87 10.68 0.04
C ALA A 114 -4.18 10.94 -0.71
N ILE A 115 -5.31 10.49 -0.14
CA ILE A 115 -6.65 10.70 -0.72
C ILE A 115 -6.93 12.19 -0.89
N ARG A 116 -6.60 13.01 0.12
CA ARG A 116 -6.75 14.46 0.07
C ARG A 116 -5.89 15.09 -1.02
N ALA A 117 -4.62 14.71 -1.13
CA ALA A 117 -3.71 15.24 -2.15
C ALA A 117 -4.18 14.90 -3.57
N PHE A 118 -4.66 13.68 -3.81
CA PHE A 118 -5.28 13.32 -5.09
C PHE A 118 -6.56 14.12 -5.35
N TYR A 119 -7.39 14.34 -4.32
CA TYR A 119 -8.58 15.18 -4.44
C TYR A 119 -8.22 16.63 -4.80
N ASP A 120 -7.20 17.19 -4.18
CA ASP A 120 -6.70 18.54 -4.41
C ASP A 120 -6.07 18.68 -5.81
N ALA A 121 -5.44 17.63 -6.34
CA ALA A 121 -5.03 17.53 -7.75
C ALA A 121 -6.24 17.44 -8.73
N GLY A 122 -7.45 17.26 -8.21
CA GLY A 122 -8.70 17.20 -8.95
C GLY A 122 -9.17 15.79 -9.29
N CYS A 123 -8.66 14.77 -8.60
CA CYS A 123 -9.19 13.41 -8.71
C CYS A 123 -10.58 13.34 -8.09
N ARG A 124 -11.51 12.72 -8.82
CA ARG A 124 -12.88 12.46 -8.36
C ARG A 124 -13.26 10.98 -8.40
N TYR A 125 -12.33 10.14 -8.87
CA TYR A 125 -12.44 8.70 -8.83
C TYR A 125 -11.07 8.12 -8.48
N LEU A 126 -10.88 7.84 -7.18
CA LEU A 126 -9.73 7.14 -6.65
C LEU A 126 -10.16 5.75 -6.17
N GLN A 127 -9.51 4.70 -6.67
CA GLN A 127 -9.74 3.32 -6.28
C GLN A 127 -8.63 2.86 -5.33
N LEU A 128 -9.01 2.16 -4.26
CA LEU A 128 -8.08 1.49 -3.35
C LEU A 128 -8.06 0.00 -3.67
N ASP A 129 -6.89 -0.50 -4.06
CA ASP A 129 -6.72 -1.90 -4.39
C ASP A 129 -6.33 -2.70 -3.14
N ASP A 130 -7.22 -3.59 -2.72
CA ASP A 130 -7.03 -4.43 -1.54
C ASP A 130 -7.11 -5.91 -1.89
N THR A 131 -5.99 -6.61 -1.71
CA THR A 131 -5.91 -8.06 -1.88
C THR A 131 -5.94 -8.81 -0.55
N VAL A 132 -5.80 -8.09 0.58
CA VAL A 132 -5.66 -8.63 1.93
C VAL A 132 -6.96 -9.25 2.42
N TRP A 133 -8.11 -8.65 2.11
CA TRP A 133 -9.41 -9.22 2.52
C TRP A 133 -9.64 -10.64 2.01
N ALA A 134 -9.23 -10.95 0.78
CA ALA A 134 -9.33 -12.30 0.24
C ALA A 134 -8.45 -13.29 1.02
N TYR A 135 -7.25 -12.87 1.44
CA TYR A 135 -6.37 -13.68 2.28
C TYR A 135 -6.98 -13.95 3.65
N LEU A 136 -7.65 -12.96 4.25
CA LEU A 136 -8.31 -13.10 5.55
C LEU A 136 -9.54 -14.03 5.54
N CYS A 137 -10.03 -14.43 4.35
CA CYS A 137 -11.09 -15.43 4.17
C CYS A 137 -10.56 -16.86 3.94
N SER A 138 -9.25 -17.05 3.72
CA SER A 138 -8.66 -18.38 3.46
C SER A 138 -8.09 -18.98 4.75
N ASP A 139 -8.48 -20.20 5.09
CA ASP A 139 -8.00 -20.88 6.30
C ASP A 139 -6.47 -21.04 6.34
N ALA A 140 -5.87 -21.38 5.19
CA ALA A 140 -4.42 -21.53 5.08
C ALA A 140 -3.68 -20.21 5.35
N GLN A 141 -4.25 -19.10 4.89
CA GLN A 141 -3.64 -17.77 5.03
C GLN A 141 -3.89 -17.20 6.42
N ARG A 142 -5.09 -17.40 6.99
CA ARG A 142 -5.38 -17.13 8.40
C ARG A 142 -4.45 -17.92 9.32
N GLN A 143 -4.07 -19.15 8.95
CA GLN A 143 -3.09 -19.93 9.70
C GLN A 143 -1.68 -19.31 9.64
N GLN A 144 -1.21 -18.89 8.47
CA GLN A 144 0.09 -18.19 8.33
C GLN A 144 0.16 -16.90 9.16
N VAL A 145 -0.94 -16.14 9.23
CA VAL A 145 -1.05 -14.95 10.09
C VAL A 145 -0.87 -15.32 11.57
N ARG A 146 -1.51 -16.39 12.03
CA ARG A 146 -1.38 -16.89 13.40
C ARG A 146 0.04 -17.39 13.70
N GLU A 147 0.67 -18.07 12.74
CA GLU A 147 2.06 -18.54 12.85
C GLU A 147 3.05 -17.37 12.96
N ARG A 148 2.71 -16.20 12.38
CA ARG A 148 3.46 -14.95 12.56
C ARG A 148 3.17 -14.25 13.91
N GLY A 149 2.30 -14.81 14.74
CA GLY A 149 1.95 -14.30 16.06
C GLY A 149 0.84 -13.23 16.06
N GLU A 150 0.10 -13.11 14.96
CA GLU A 150 -0.96 -12.11 14.82
C GLU A 150 -2.36 -12.74 14.84
N ASP A 151 -3.37 -11.98 15.25
CA ASP A 151 -4.78 -12.41 15.18
C ASP A 151 -5.41 -11.91 13.87
N PRO A 152 -5.80 -12.79 12.93
CA PRO A 152 -6.42 -12.38 11.67
C PRO A 152 -7.75 -11.62 11.86
N ASP A 153 -8.50 -11.90 12.93
CA ASP A 153 -9.77 -11.21 13.20
C ASP A 153 -9.53 -9.82 13.81
N ALA A 154 -8.46 -9.66 14.60
CA ALA A 154 -7.99 -8.34 15.05
C ALA A 154 -7.47 -7.50 13.89
N LEU A 155 -6.67 -8.09 12.99
CA LEU A 155 -6.16 -7.40 11.79
C LEU A 155 -7.30 -6.92 10.89
N ALA A 156 -8.33 -7.73 10.66
CA ALA A 156 -9.51 -7.30 9.91
C ALA A 156 -10.15 -6.04 10.52
N ARG A 157 -10.29 -5.97 11.85
CA ARG A 157 -10.82 -4.79 12.55
C ARG A 157 -9.88 -3.59 12.48
N ILE A 158 -8.56 -3.80 12.56
CA ILE A 158 -7.57 -2.73 12.46
C ILE A 158 -7.59 -2.13 11.06
N TYR A 159 -7.49 -2.96 10.01
CA TYR A 159 -7.50 -2.50 8.63
C TYR A 159 -8.80 -1.81 8.23
N GLY A 160 -9.94 -2.26 8.76
CA GLY A 160 -11.22 -1.58 8.52
C GLY A 160 -11.34 -0.17 9.13
N ARG A 161 -10.40 0.23 10.00
CA ARG A 161 -10.33 1.59 10.58
C ARG A 161 -9.28 2.48 9.91
N CYS A 162 -8.40 1.90 9.09
CA CYS A 162 -7.32 2.60 8.41
C CYS A 162 -7.81 3.26 7.11
#